data_AF-A0A661V062-F1
#
_entry.id   AF-A0A661V062-F1
#
_cell.length_a   1.000
_cell.length_b   1.000
_cell.length_c   1.000
_cell.angle_alpha   90.00
_cell.angle_beta   90.00
_cell.angle_gamma   90.00
#
_symmetry.space_group_name_H-M   'P 1'
#
loop_
_entity.id
_entity.type
_entity.pdbx_description
1 polymer ?
#
loop_
_entity_poly.entity_id
_entity_poly.type
_entity_poly.pdbx_seq_one_letter_code
_entity_poly.pdbx_strand_id
1 'polypeptide(L)' 'EQSATPWAQEKLYQLINYRYNARLPMVVTTCLTLDEIESRISSRMVDPKLSTVFNIIAPDYRGDIEPVRQAGRSSRKRYS' A
#
# COMPACT_ATOMS: atom_id res chain seq x y z
N GLU A 1 -11.45 13.40 -4.60
CA GLU A 1 -10.49 14.51 -4.43
C GLU A 1 -9.63 14.24 -3.21
N GLN A 2 -8.30 14.36 -3.31
CA GLN A 2 -7.43 14.42 -2.14
C GLN A 2 -7.19 15.88 -1.78
N SER A 3 -7.82 16.36 -0.71
CA SER A 3 -7.64 17.73 -0.20
C SER A 3 -6.46 17.82 0.78
N ALA A 4 -5.27 17.39 0.34
CA ALA A 4 -4.05 17.59 1.13
C ALA A 4 -3.49 18.99 0.83
N THR A 5 -3.49 19.89 1.82
CA THR A 5 -2.80 21.17 1.69
C THR A 5 -1.29 20.93 1.54
N PRO A 6 -0.53 21.84 0.89
CA PRO A 6 0.93 21.70 0.80
C PRO A 6 1.61 21.50 2.16
N TRP A 7 1.11 22.19 3.19
CA TRP A 7 1.57 22.03 4.56
C TRP A 7 1.30 20.61 5.10
N ALA A 8 0.12 20.04 4.83
CA ALA A 8 -0.19 18.68 5.28
C ALA A 8 0.71 17.64 4.62
N GLN A 9 1.02 17.78 3.33
CA GLN A 9 2.00 16.93 2.64
C GLN A 9 3.39 17.03 3.27
N GLU A 10 3.83 18.26 3.56
CA GLU A 10 5.12 18.49 4.22
C GLU A 10 5.18 17.82 5.61
N LYS A 11 4.12 17.95 6.41
CA LYS A 11 4.07 17.34 7.75
C LYS A 11 4.02 15.82 7.69
N LEU A 12 3.29 15.26 6.72
CA LEU A 12 3.30 13.81 6.50
C LEU A 12 4.70 13.32 6.15
N TYR A 13 5.40 14.01 5.26
CA TYR A 13 6.80 13.69 4.92
C TYR A 13 7.72 13.79 6.15
N GLN A 14 7.61 14.84 6.95
CA GLN A 14 8.40 15.02 8.17
C GLN A 14 8.20 13.85 9.14
N LEU A 15 6.95 13.44 9.37
CA LEU A 15 6.62 12.33 10.27
C LEU A 15 7.20 11.01 9.78
N ILE A 16 6.97 10.66 8.51
CA ILE A 16 7.45 9.41 7.93
C ILE A 16 8.97 9.37 7.92
N ASN A 17 9.62 10.46 7.52
CA ASN A 17 11.07 10.55 7.50
C ASN A 17 11.67 10.36 8.90
N TYR A 18 11.08 10.98 9.93
CA TYR A 18 11.53 10.82 11.31
C TYR A 18 11.41 9.35 11.77
N ARG A 19 10.25 8.71 11.57
CA ARG A 19 10.06 7.31 11.98
C ARG A 19 10.97 6.35 11.23
N TYR A 20 11.15 6.57 9.93
CA TYR A 20 12.06 5.78 9.10
C TYR A 20 13.50 5.87 9.61
N ASN A 21 14.03 7.08 9.81
CA ASN A 21 15.41 7.30 10.26
C ASN A 21 15.65 6.75 11.67
N ALA A 22 14.68 6.93 12.57
CA ALA A 22 14.74 6.41 13.94
C ALA A 22 14.35 4.93 14.05
N ARG A 23 14.00 4.26 12.93
CA ARG A 23 13.52 2.86 12.86
C ARG A 23 12.37 2.57 13.82
N LEU A 24 11.46 3.53 13.98
CA LEU A 24 10.31 3.40 14.85
C LEU A 24 9.16 2.71 14.10
N PRO A 25 8.53 1.68 14.70
CA PRO A 25 7.51 0.88 14.02
C PRO A 25 6.30 1.74 13.64
N MET A 26 5.78 1.60 12.43
CA MET A 26 4.56 2.29 11.99
C MET A 26 3.77 1.41 11.02
N VAL A 27 2.46 1.62 10.98
CA VAL A 27 1.57 1.00 9.99
C VAL A 27 0.93 2.11 9.18
N VAL A 28 0.94 1.98 7.86
CA VAL A 28 0.29 2.91 6.94
C VAL A 28 -0.66 2.13 6.06
N THR A 29 -1.90 2.60 5.97
CA THR A 29 -2.92 2.09 5.06
C THR A 29 -3.28 3.19 4.07
N THR A 30 -3.42 2.84 2.80
CA THR A 30 -3.78 3.78 1.75
C THR A 30 -4.66 3.09 0.71
N CYS A 31 -5.49 3.87 0.03
CA CYS A 31 -6.19 3.44 -1.18
C CYS A 31 -5.38 3.71 -2.46
N LEU A 32 -4.19 4.32 -2.33
CA LEU A 32 -3.29 4.61 -3.42
C LEU A 32 -2.30 3.47 -3.66
N THR A 33 -1.89 3.33 -4.91
CA THR A 33 -0.70 2.56 -5.30
C THR A 33 0.58 3.30 -4.89
N LEU A 34 1.70 2.58 -4.83
CA LEU A 34 3.00 3.16 -4.47
C LEU A 34 3.49 4.20 -5.50
N ASP A 35 3.05 4.13 -6.74
CA ASP A 35 3.41 5.06 -7.82
C ASP A 35 2.62 6.38 -7.74
N GLU A 36 1.42 6.34 -7.14
CA GLU A 36 0.59 7.53 -6.89
C GLU A 36 1.02 8.29 -5.63
N ILE A 37 1.78 7.63 -4.75
CA ILE A 37 2.35 8.27 -3.57
C ILE A 37 3.55 9.13 -3.99
N GLU A 38 3.74 10.26 -3.30
CA GLU A 38 4.91 11.10 -3.49
C GLU A 38 6.21 10.28 -3.41
N SER A 39 7.05 10.41 -4.44
CA SER A 39 8.27 9.60 -4.64
C SER A 39 9.15 9.46 -3.39
N ARG A 40 9.33 10.55 -2.61
CA ARG A 40 10.15 10.53 -1.39
C ARG A 40 9.56 9.66 -0.28
N ILE A 41 8.24 9.61 -0.18
CA ILE A 41 7.53 8.75 0.78
C ILE A 41 7.56 7.31 0.27
N SER A 42 7.22 7.11 -1.02
CA SER A 42 7.20 5.80 -1.67
C SER A 42 8.54 5.07 -1.53
N SER A 43 9.66 5.75 -1.79
CA SER A 43 11.01 5.21 -1.62
C SER A 43 11.31 4.67 -0.21
N ARG A 44 10.70 5.23 0.86
CA ARG A 44 10.87 4.75 2.24
C ARG A 44 9.96 3.56 2.55
N MET A 45 8.79 3.50 1.92
CA MET A 45 7.82 2.41 2.08
C MET A 45 8.19 1.13 1.32
N VAL A 46 9.11 1.23 0.36
CA VAL A 46 9.60 0.07 -0.41
C VAL A 46 10.98 -0.41 0.04
N ASP A 47 11.56 0.19 1.08
CA ASP A 47 12.84 -0.30 1.63
C ASP A 47 12.63 -1.68 2.29
N PRO A 48 13.17 -2.76 1.69
CA PRO A 48 12.98 -4.11 2.22
C PRO A 48 13.65 -4.34 3.58
N LYS A 49 14.54 -3.43 4.03
CA LYS A 49 15.20 -3.54 5.33
C LYS A 49 14.31 -3.11 6.49
N LEU A 50 13.33 -2.26 6.24
CA LEU A 50 12.54 -1.58 7.28
C LEU A 50 11.03 -1.70 7.10
N SER A 51 10.55 -2.10 5.92
CA SER A 51 9.12 -2.10 5.58
C SER A 51 8.70 -3.36 4.84
N THR A 52 7.40 -3.67 4.91
CA THR A 52 6.78 -4.75 4.15
C THR A 52 5.48 -4.23 3.58
N VAL A 53 5.34 -4.32 2.26
CA VAL A 53 4.16 -3.82 1.54
C VAL A 53 3.18 -4.97 1.35
N PHE A 54 1.93 -4.73 1.72
CA PHE A 54 0.82 -5.66 1.50
C PHE A 54 -0.21 -5.02 0.59
N ASN A 55 -0.46 -5.65 -0.56
CA ASN A 55 -1.56 -5.25 -1.44
C ASN A 55 -2.86 -5.94 -0.99
N ILE A 56 -3.86 -5.16 -0.62
CA ILE A 56 -5.15 -5.68 -0.15
C ILE A 56 -6.05 -5.88 -1.37
N ILE A 57 -6.16 -7.13 -1.81
CA ILE A 57 -7.04 -7.55 -2.92
C ILE A 57 -8.40 -8.07 -2.44
N ALA A 58 -8.70 -7.92 -1.15
CA ALA A 58 -9.95 -8.38 -0.57
C ALA A 58 -11.13 -7.51 -1.01
N PRO A 59 -12.35 -8.09 -1.13
CA PRO A 59 -13.56 -7.34 -1.46
C PRO A 59 -13.98 -6.43 -0.29
N ASP A 60 -14.92 -5.51 -0.57
CA ASP A 60 -15.56 -4.73 0.49
C ASP A 60 -16.48 -5.64 1.33
N TYR A 61 -16.34 -5.56 2.66
CA TYR A 61 -17.10 -6.35 3.63
C TYR A 61 -18.23 -5.55 4.31
N ARG A 62 -18.51 -4.32 3.87
CA ARG A 62 -19.54 -3.45 4.47
C ARG A 62 -20.97 -3.71 3.97
N GLY A 63 -21.18 -4.66 3.07
CA GLY A 63 -22.51 -5.05 2.57
C GLY A 63 -22.59 -6.52 2.17
N ASP A 64 -23.79 -6.98 1.80
CA ASP A 64 -24.10 -8.34 1.30
C ASP A 64 -23.54 -8.58 -0.12
N ILE A 65 -22.30 -8.17 -0.37
CA ILE A 65 -21.61 -8.46 -1.63
C ILE A 65 -21.10 -9.88 -1.52
N GLU A 66 -21.89 -10.83 -2.04
CA GLU A 66 -21.44 -12.21 -2.22
C GLU A 66 -20.06 -12.20 -2.90
N PRO A 67 -19.02 -12.78 -2.30
CA PRO A 67 -17.68 -12.73 -2.85
C PRO A 67 -17.70 -13.39 -4.21
N VAL A 68 -17.37 -12.62 -5.26
CA VAL A 68 -17.19 -13.15 -6.61
C VAL A 68 -16.11 -14.22 -6.54
N ARG A 69 -16.51 -15.49 -6.55
CA ARG A 69 -15.59 -16.64 -6.61
C ARG A 69 -14.80 -16.50 -7.90
N GLN A 70 -13.56 -16.05 -7.81
CA GLN A 70 -12.64 -16.08 -8.94
C GLN A 70 -12.50 -17.55 -9.36
N ALA A 71 -13.05 -17.86 -10.54
CA ALA A 71 -12.98 -19.19 -11.13
C ALA A 71 -11.52 -19.64 -11.17
N GLY A 72 -11.27 -20.85 -10.65
CA GLY A 72 -9.95 -21.40 -10.47
C GLY A 72 -9.10 -21.29 -11.72
N ARG A 73 -7.81 -20.99 -11.51
CA ARG A 73 -6.73 -21.18 -12.47
C ARG A 73 -6.78 -22.61 -13.04
N SER A 74 -7.48 -22.81 -14.15
CA SER A 74 -7.14 -23.82 -15.16
C SER A 74 -6.10 -23.14 -16.06
N SER A 75 -4.96 -23.72 -16.44
CA SER A 75 -4.62 -25.11 -16.66
C SER A 75 -3.10 -25.30 -16.50
N ARG A 76 -2.68 -26.39 -15.86
CA ARG A 76 -1.32 -26.92 -16.02
C ARG A 76 -1.22 -27.46 -17.44
N LYS A 77 -0.52 -26.77 -18.34
CA LYS A 77 -0.06 -27.36 -19.60
C LYS A 77 1.38 -27.83 -19.41
N ARG A 78 1.53 -29.13 -19.10
CA ARG A 78 2.80 -29.86 -19.22
C ARG A 78 3.15 -29.92 -20.70
N TYR A 79 4.34 -29.49 -21.09
CA TYR A 79 4.94 -29.87 -22.36
C TYR A 79 5.95 -31.00 -22.10
N SER A 80 5.81 -32.04 -22.92
CA SER A 80 6.75 -33.14 -23.10
C SER A 80 8.04 -32.64 -23.76
#